data_AF-A0A0F8WGH7-F1
#
_entry.id   AF-A0A0F8WGH7-F1
#
_cell.length_a   1.000
_cell.length_b   1.000
_cell.length_c   1.000
_cell.angle_alpha   90.00
_cell.angle_beta   90.00
_cell.angle_gamma   90.00
#
_symmetry.space_group_name_H-M   'P 1'
#
loop_
_entity.id
_entity.type
_entity.pdbx_description
1 polymer ?
#
loop_
_entity_poly.entity_id
_entity_poly.type
_entity_poly.pdbx_seq_one_letter_code
_entity_poly.pdbx_strand_id
1 'polypeptide(L)'
;MASRRTLRREATLARILAERRAVTSPTFGTTAQRTQAAAEQVASGTRPPPTSAAGGGFSTAPVAFSQTEAGLRFADETQRRLLTIQSQNAEALARQQHADDIFLQGEEQKFVAAQLQKRLDDEAIVREDERKRVRIANINQLKIERQGTFSALIKSGDQVRAVIFGLGLGPDNDTFDVRARALGTTVQELRGARGLKGTTQEAINRILGRRVG
;
A
#
# COMPACT_ATOMS: atom_id res chain seq x y z
N MET A 1 -5.91 17.92 20.26
CA MET A 1 -6.13 16.59 20.88
C MET A 1 -5.69 15.49 19.89
N ALA A 2 -4.39 15.47 19.53
CA ALA A 2 -3.82 14.44 18.65
C ALA A 2 -3.59 13.17 19.47
N SER A 3 -4.52 12.25 19.26
CA SER A 3 -4.70 10.90 19.79
C SER A 3 -3.45 10.20 20.34
N ARG A 4 -3.48 9.85 21.64
CA ARG A 4 -2.58 8.89 22.31
C ARG A 4 -2.45 7.53 21.59
N ARG A 5 -3.30 7.25 20.60
CA ARG A 5 -3.26 6.06 19.74
C ARG A 5 -2.16 6.10 18.67
N THR A 6 -1.78 7.27 18.15
CA THR A 6 -0.69 7.35 17.16
C THR A 6 0.66 7.14 17.82
N LEU A 7 0.88 7.75 18.99
CA LEU A 7 2.09 7.58 19.80
C LEU A 7 2.32 6.11 20.25
N ARG A 8 1.26 5.35 20.55
CA ARG A 8 1.37 3.91 20.86
C ARG A 8 1.72 3.04 19.65
N ARG A 9 1.29 3.42 18.45
CA ARG A 9 1.62 2.69 17.21
C ARG A 9 3.05 2.95 16.75
N GLU A 10 3.54 4.17 16.93
CA GLU A 10 4.93 4.52 16.61
C GLU A 10 5.90 3.84 17.58
N ALA A 11 5.58 3.78 18.88
CA ALA A 11 6.38 3.08 19.87
C ALA A 11 6.48 1.56 19.65
N THR A 12 5.44 0.94 19.08
CA THR A 12 5.43 -0.50 18.77
C THR A 12 6.21 -0.81 17.49
N LEU A 13 6.12 0.04 16.46
CA LEU A 13 6.93 -0.09 15.25
C LEU A 13 8.43 0.10 15.51
N ALA A 14 8.81 1.07 16.35
CA ALA A 14 10.20 1.27 16.75
C ALA A 14 10.79 0.06 17.48
N ARG A 15 9.99 -0.61 18.32
CA ARG A 15 10.39 -1.84 19.02
C ARG A 15 10.62 -3.02 18.07
N ILE A 16 9.71 -3.21 17.11
CA ILE A 16 9.82 -4.29 16.11
C ILE A 16 11.04 -4.09 15.21
N LEU A 17 11.34 -2.84 14.84
CA LEU A 17 12.54 -2.52 14.05
C LEU A 17 13.84 -2.67 14.84
N ALA A 18 13.83 -2.39 16.15
CA ALA A 18 14.96 -2.63 17.04
C ALA A 18 15.23 -4.13 17.24
N GLU A 19 14.18 -4.94 17.43
CA GLU A 19 14.28 -6.41 17.52
C GLU A 19 14.81 -7.01 16.20
N ARG A 20 14.37 -6.52 15.04
CA ARG A 20 14.92 -6.97 13.75
C ARG A 20 16.39 -6.58 13.54
N ARG A 21 16.81 -5.38 13.97
CA ARG A 21 18.22 -4.97 13.89
C ARG A 21 19.12 -5.79 14.82
N ALA A 22 18.62 -6.24 15.97
CA ALA A 22 19.36 -7.13 16.86
C ALA A 22 19.60 -8.52 16.25
N VAL A 23 18.66 -9.01 15.43
CA VAL A 23 18.79 -10.30 14.73
C VAL A 23 19.71 -10.20 13.50
N THR A 24 19.81 -9.04 12.86
CA THR A 24 20.66 -8.82 11.69
C THR A 24 22.04 -8.22 12.00
N SER A 25 22.34 -7.87 13.26
CA SER A 25 23.71 -7.53 13.66
C SER A 25 24.54 -8.81 13.65
N PRO A 26 25.56 -8.91 12.78
CA PRO A 26 26.44 -10.07 12.79
C PRO A 26 27.31 -9.96 14.04
N THR A 27 26.94 -10.69 15.09
CA THR A 27 27.89 -11.08 16.12
C THR A 27 28.92 -11.99 15.45
N PHE A 28 29.90 -11.36 14.83
CA PHE A 28 31.13 -11.99 14.42
C PHE A 28 31.76 -12.65 15.65
N GLY A 29 31.95 -13.96 15.55
CA GLY A 29 32.76 -14.75 16.48
C GLY A 29 31.96 -15.41 17.59
N THR A 30 31.58 -16.68 17.41
CA THR A 30 31.76 -17.76 18.41
C THR A 30 31.29 -19.15 17.98
N THR A 31 30.77 -19.35 16.77
CA THR A 31 30.33 -20.71 16.34
C THR A 31 31.31 -21.44 15.43
N ALA A 32 32.42 -20.81 15.01
CA ALA A 32 33.45 -21.45 14.20
C ALA A 32 34.51 -22.23 15.02
N GLN A 33 34.49 -22.17 16.36
CA GLN A 33 35.51 -22.81 17.20
C GLN A 33 35.12 -24.20 17.77
N ARG A 34 33.90 -24.69 17.56
CA ARG A 34 33.49 -25.98 18.16
C ARG A 34 33.72 -27.21 17.29
N THR A 35 34.02 -27.03 16.01
CA THR A 35 34.33 -28.15 15.09
C THR A 35 35.82 -28.35 14.83
N GLN A 36 36.69 -27.41 15.21
CA GLN A 36 38.15 -27.59 15.11
C GLN A 36 38.76 -28.21 16.38
N ALA A 37 38.17 -28.03 17.57
CA ALA A 37 38.65 -28.66 18.80
C ALA A 37 38.43 -30.20 18.86
N ALA A 38 37.58 -30.76 17.98
CA ALA A 38 37.36 -32.21 17.89
C ALA A 38 38.28 -32.91 16.88
N ALA A 39 38.95 -32.16 16.00
CA ALA A 39 39.86 -32.72 14.99
C ALA A 39 41.33 -32.71 15.44
N GLU A 40 41.70 -31.88 16.43
CA GLU A 40 43.09 -31.73 16.90
C GLU A 40 43.45 -32.58 18.13
N GLN A 41 42.48 -33.22 18.79
CA GLN A 41 42.74 -34.12 19.94
C GLN A 41 43.04 -35.57 19.57
N VAL A 42 43.08 -35.93 18.28
CA VAL A 42 43.46 -37.28 17.84
C VAL A 42 44.92 -37.36 17.34
N ALA A 43 45.64 -36.23 17.30
CA ALA A 43 46.98 -36.14 16.70
C ALA A 43 48.16 -36.00 17.69
N SER A 44 47.94 -36.14 19.01
CA SER A 44 49.02 -36.12 20.00
C SER A 44 48.95 -37.35 20.92
N GLY A 45 49.41 -38.48 20.41
CA GLY A 45 49.39 -39.75 21.14
C GLY A 45 50.23 -40.84 20.50
N THR A 46 51.33 -40.51 19.83
CA THR A 46 52.35 -41.50 19.45
C THR A 46 53.08 -41.96 20.71
N ARG A 47 52.49 -42.90 21.44
CA ARG A 47 53.24 -43.78 22.34
C ARG A 47 53.87 -44.87 21.47
N PRO A 48 55.21 -44.99 21.39
CA PRO A 48 55.82 -46.09 20.66
C PRO A 48 55.43 -47.42 21.33
N PRO A 49 55.14 -48.49 20.56
CA PRO A 49 54.92 -49.81 21.13
C PRO A 49 56.22 -50.32 21.79
N PRO A 50 56.13 -51.14 22.86
CA PRO A 50 57.32 -51.74 23.45
C PRO A 50 58.02 -52.63 22.41
N THR A 51 59.32 -52.40 22.24
CA THR A 51 60.22 -53.29 21.51
C THR A 51 60.35 -54.60 22.27
N SER A 52 59.64 -55.64 21.83
CA SER A 52 59.95 -57.02 22.18
C SER A 52 60.98 -57.54 21.17
N ALA A 53 62.24 -57.47 21.57
CA ALA A 53 63.32 -58.19 20.93
C ALA A 53 63.29 -59.68 21.30
N ALA A 54 63.60 -60.51 20.31
CA ALA A 54 64.12 -61.88 20.37
C ALA A 54 63.19 -62.99 20.93
N GLY A 55 62.76 -63.88 20.03
CA GLY A 55 62.25 -65.21 20.37
C GLY A 55 61.45 -65.81 19.23
N GLY A 56 62.04 -66.75 18.50
CA GLY A 56 61.49 -67.32 17.26
C GLY A 56 60.13 -68.02 17.39
N GLY A 57 59.37 -67.98 16.30
CA GLY A 57 58.11 -68.70 16.13
C GLY A 57 57.20 -67.92 15.19
N PHE A 58 56.76 -68.56 14.10
CA PHE A 58 55.83 -68.01 13.12
C PHE A 58 54.66 -67.27 13.81
N SER A 59 54.62 -65.93 13.72
CA SER A 59 53.49 -65.14 14.22
C SER A 59 53.04 -64.17 13.12
N THR A 60 51.92 -64.50 12.49
CA THR A 60 51.09 -63.52 11.78
C THR A 60 50.62 -62.50 12.81
N ALA A 61 51.11 -61.26 12.73
CA ALA A 61 50.62 -60.15 13.55
C ALA A 61 49.08 -60.04 13.39
N PRO A 62 48.32 -59.71 14.45
CA PRO A 62 46.88 -59.52 14.34
C PRO A 62 46.57 -58.38 13.36
N VAL A 63 45.86 -58.70 12.28
CA VAL A 63 45.43 -57.72 11.28
C VAL A 63 44.41 -56.78 11.92
N ALA A 64 44.60 -55.47 11.79
CA ALA A 64 43.68 -54.48 12.34
C ALA A 64 42.28 -54.65 11.72
N PHE A 65 41.21 -54.45 12.50
CA PHE A 65 39.82 -54.63 12.03
C PHE A 65 39.53 -53.84 10.73
N SER A 66 40.05 -52.62 10.62
CA SER A 66 39.95 -51.78 9.43
C SER A 66 40.57 -52.36 8.15
N GLN A 67 41.46 -53.35 8.29
CA GLN A 67 42.10 -54.07 7.19
C GLN A 67 41.49 -55.46 6.96
N THR A 68 40.55 -55.88 7.83
CA THR A 68 39.79 -57.12 7.62
C THR A 68 38.61 -56.85 6.69
N GLU A 69 38.19 -57.87 5.92
CA GLU A 69 37.03 -57.78 5.02
C GLU A 69 35.75 -57.34 5.76
N ALA A 70 35.58 -57.76 7.01
CA ALA A 70 34.46 -57.35 7.86
C ALA A 70 34.49 -55.85 8.21
N GLY A 71 35.68 -55.29 8.48
CA GLY A 71 35.83 -53.86 8.75
C GLY A 71 35.65 -52.98 7.51
N LEU A 72 36.10 -53.46 6.34
CA LEU A 72 35.85 -52.78 5.06
C LEU A 72 34.34 -52.76 4.72
N ARG A 73 33.63 -53.89 4.90
CA ARG A 73 32.17 -53.95 4.71
C ARG A 73 31.42 -53.03 5.69
N PHE A 74 31.85 -52.98 6.95
CA PHE A 74 31.26 -52.07 7.94
C PHE A 74 31.48 -50.60 7.56
N ALA A 75 32.67 -50.22 7.08
CA ALA A 75 32.96 -48.87 6.59
C ALA A 75 32.07 -48.51 5.39
N ASP A 76 31.92 -49.42 4.43
CA ASP A 76 31.02 -49.22 3.28
C ASP A 76 29.55 -49.07 3.69
N GLU A 77 29.06 -49.91 4.61
CA GLU A 77 27.69 -49.84 5.12
C GLU A 77 27.44 -48.54 5.88
N THR A 78 28.38 -48.10 6.72
CA THR A 78 28.28 -46.82 7.44
C THR A 78 28.29 -45.64 6.47
N GLN A 79 29.14 -45.67 5.44
CA GLN A 79 29.16 -44.64 4.40
C GLN A 79 27.84 -44.59 3.61
N ARG A 80 27.27 -45.75 3.23
CA ARG A 80 25.97 -45.83 2.56
C ARG A 80 24.83 -45.30 3.44
N ARG A 81 24.84 -45.62 4.73
CA ARG A 81 23.84 -45.10 5.70
C ARG A 81 23.94 -43.58 5.82
N LEU A 82 25.16 -43.03 5.90
CA LEU A 82 25.38 -41.58 5.96
C LEU A 82 24.88 -40.87 4.71
N LEU A 83 25.18 -41.39 3.52
CA LEU A 83 24.67 -40.83 2.25
C LEU A 83 23.14 -40.88 2.19
N THR A 84 22.54 -41.97 2.68
CA THR A 84 21.08 -42.10 2.75
C THR A 84 20.48 -41.02 3.67
N ILE A 85 21.03 -40.85 4.87
CA ILE A 85 20.59 -39.81 5.81
C ILE A 85 20.77 -38.41 5.21
N GLN A 86 21.90 -38.14 4.53
CA GLN A 86 22.14 -36.88 3.86
C GLN A 86 21.11 -36.62 2.75
N SER A 87 20.78 -37.63 1.93
CA SER A 87 19.77 -37.50 0.87
C SER A 87 18.38 -37.21 1.44
N GLN A 88 18.00 -37.88 2.52
CA GLN A 88 16.71 -37.66 3.19
C GLN A 88 16.62 -36.26 3.82
N ASN A 89 17.70 -35.80 4.46
CA ASN A 89 17.75 -34.44 5.01
C ASN A 89 17.70 -33.37 3.92
N ALA A 90 18.39 -33.59 2.80
CA ALA A 90 18.36 -32.68 1.66
C ALA A 90 16.95 -32.60 1.04
N GLU A 91 16.27 -33.74 0.89
CA GLU A 91 14.89 -33.79 0.39
C GLU A 91 13.91 -33.10 1.36
N ALA A 92 14.05 -33.34 2.67
CA ALA A 92 13.24 -32.69 3.68
C ALA A 92 13.39 -31.16 3.64
N LEU A 93 14.63 -30.67 3.51
CA LEU A 93 14.92 -29.25 3.38
C LEU A 93 14.37 -28.66 2.08
N ALA A 94 14.48 -29.37 0.96
CA ALA A 94 13.91 -28.93 -0.31
C ALA A 94 12.37 -28.81 -0.25
N ARG A 95 11.69 -29.76 0.41
CA ARG A 95 10.23 -29.69 0.63
C ARG A 95 9.85 -28.50 1.50
N GLN A 96 10.63 -28.20 2.53
CA GLN A 96 10.40 -27.05 3.39
C GLN A 96 10.57 -25.74 2.61
N GLN A 97 11.66 -25.59 1.85
CA GLN A 97 11.89 -24.40 1.03
C GLN A 97 10.76 -24.18 0.03
N HIS A 98 10.32 -25.24 -0.63
CA HIS A 98 9.19 -25.16 -1.57
C HIS A 98 7.88 -24.72 -0.88
N ALA A 99 7.62 -25.19 0.34
CA ALA A 99 6.45 -24.74 1.11
C ALA A 99 6.55 -23.26 1.50
N ASP A 100 7.73 -22.81 1.92
CA ASP A 100 8.00 -21.41 2.26
C ASP A 100 7.86 -20.49 1.04
N ASP A 101 8.36 -20.92 -0.13
CA ASP A 101 8.26 -20.18 -1.38
C ASP A 101 6.80 -20.01 -1.82
N ILE A 102 5.98 -21.07 -1.74
CA ILE A 102 4.54 -20.97 -2.03
C ILE A 102 3.86 -20.00 -1.07
N PHE A 103 4.20 -20.07 0.22
CA PHE A 103 3.65 -19.17 1.22
C PHE A 103 4.01 -17.71 0.92
N LEU A 104 5.28 -17.44 0.59
CA LEU A 104 5.76 -16.11 0.26
C LEU A 104 5.07 -15.56 -1.00
N GLN A 105 4.96 -16.36 -2.06
CA GLN A 105 4.22 -15.99 -3.27
C GLN A 105 2.76 -15.63 -2.97
N GLY A 106 2.10 -16.38 -2.09
CA GLY A 106 0.73 -16.11 -1.66
C GLY A 106 0.60 -14.76 -0.93
N GLU A 107 1.54 -14.44 -0.04
CA GLU A 107 1.57 -13.15 0.66
C GLU A 107 1.89 -11.98 -0.28
N GLU A 108 2.80 -12.16 -1.23
CA GLU A 108 3.11 -11.16 -2.26
C GLU A 108 1.88 -10.85 -3.12
N GLN A 109 1.13 -11.87 -3.57
CA GLN A 109 -0.09 -11.67 -4.34
C GLN A 109 -1.15 -10.88 -3.55
N LYS A 110 -1.34 -11.19 -2.26
CA LYS A 110 -2.27 -10.44 -1.39
C LYS A 110 -1.83 -9.00 -1.23
N PHE A 111 -0.53 -8.76 -1.05
CA PHE A 111 0.02 -7.42 -0.93
C PHE A 111 -0.19 -6.60 -2.20
N VAL A 112 0.08 -7.18 -3.37
CA VAL A 112 -0.16 -6.55 -4.68
C VAL A 112 -1.65 -6.24 -4.86
N ALA A 113 -2.53 -7.17 -4.55
CA ALA A 113 -3.98 -6.97 -4.63
C ALA A 113 -4.44 -5.84 -3.69
N ALA A 114 -3.95 -5.80 -2.45
CA ALA A 114 -4.26 -4.75 -1.47
C ALA A 114 -3.75 -3.37 -1.93
N GLN A 115 -2.56 -3.30 -2.53
CA GLN A 115 -2.06 -2.05 -3.11
C GLN A 115 -2.90 -1.58 -4.29
N LEU A 116 -3.31 -2.49 -5.18
CA LEU A 116 -4.17 -2.15 -6.31
C LEU A 116 -5.52 -1.63 -5.82
N GLN A 117 -6.14 -2.31 -4.85
CA GLN A 117 -7.40 -1.87 -4.26
C GLN A 117 -7.28 -0.46 -3.68
N LYS A 118 -6.22 -0.19 -2.92
CA LYS A 118 -5.98 1.13 -2.37
C LYS A 118 -5.87 2.20 -3.45
N ARG A 119 -5.16 1.93 -4.55
CA ARG A 119 -5.06 2.88 -5.69
C ARG A 119 -6.42 3.16 -6.32
N LEU A 120 -7.26 2.13 -6.47
CA LEU A 120 -8.61 2.29 -7.01
C LEU A 120 -9.50 3.12 -6.08
N ASP A 121 -9.40 2.90 -4.77
CA ASP A 121 -10.13 3.69 -3.77
C ASP A 121 -9.67 5.16 -3.77
N ASP A 122 -8.35 5.39 -3.79
CA ASP A 122 -7.76 6.73 -3.89
C ASP A 122 -8.19 7.43 -5.19
N GLU A 123 -8.21 6.73 -6.33
CA GLU A 123 -8.66 7.28 -7.61
C GLU A 123 -10.16 7.60 -7.60
N ALA A 124 -10.99 6.76 -6.97
CA ALA A 124 -12.42 7.03 -6.83
C ALA A 124 -12.67 8.34 -6.07
N ILE A 125 -11.92 8.58 -4.98
CA ILE A 125 -11.99 9.83 -4.22
C ILE A 125 -11.59 11.02 -5.11
N VAL A 126 -10.50 10.91 -5.85
CA VAL A 126 -10.04 11.98 -6.76
C VAL A 126 -11.09 12.30 -7.83
N ARG A 127 -11.67 11.27 -8.46
CA ARG A 127 -12.73 11.45 -9.48
C ARG A 127 -13.97 12.14 -8.90
N GLU A 128 -14.36 11.82 -7.67
CA GLU A 128 -15.47 12.49 -7.01
C GLU A 128 -15.18 13.97 -6.74
N ASP A 129 -13.97 14.27 -6.26
CA ASP A 129 -13.56 15.65 -5.99
C ASP A 129 -13.42 16.46 -7.28
N GLU A 130 -12.93 15.87 -8.37
CA GLU A 130 -12.94 16.48 -9.69
C GLU A 130 -14.36 16.79 -10.17
N ARG A 131 -15.30 15.85 -10.03
CA ARG A 131 -16.72 16.09 -10.35
C ARG A 131 -17.30 17.24 -9.53
N LYS A 132 -16.98 17.32 -8.24
CA LYS A 132 -17.39 18.45 -7.38
C LYS A 132 -16.79 19.77 -7.85
N ARG A 133 -15.49 19.80 -8.18
CA ARG A 133 -14.80 21.00 -8.70
C ARG A 133 -15.41 21.48 -10.01
N VAL A 134 -15.63 20.58 -10.97
CA VAL A 134 -16.29 20.88 -12.25
C VAL A 134 -17.71 21.39 -12.01
N ARG A 135 -18.47 20.77 -11.10
CA ARG A 135 -19.81 21.25 -10.74
C ARG A 135 -19.76 22.68 -10.20
N ILE A 136 -18.85 22.98 -9.27
CA ILE A 136 -18.69 24.33 -8.71
C ILE A 136 -18.31 25.34 -9.79
N ALA A 137 -17.38 24.98 -10.69
CA ALA A 137 -17.00 25.82 -11.83
C ALA A 137 -18.20 26.11 -12.74
N ASN A 138 -19.00 25.10 -13.08
CA ASN A 138 -20.21 25.26 -13.89
C ASN A 138 -21.27 26.14 -13.19
N ILE A 139 -21.44 26.00 -11.87
CA ILE A 139 -22.34 26.87 -11.10
C ILE A 139 -21.85 28.33 -11.14
N ASN A 140 -20.54 28.57 -11.02
CA ASN A 140 -19.98 29.92 -11.10
C ASN A 140 -20.13 30.51 -12.50
N GLN A 141 -19.89 29.70 -13.54
CA GLN A 141 -20.11 30.10 -14.92
C GLN A 141 -21.58 30.48 -15.18
N LEU A 142 -22.53 29.67 -14.69
CA LEU A 142 -23.97 29.95 -14.78
C LEU A 142 -24.33 31.30 -14.14
N LYS A 143 -23.72 31.64 -12.99
CA LYS A 143 -23.92 32.92 -12.32
C LYS A 143 -23.41 34.09 -13.16
N ILE A 144 -22.23 33.95 -13.79
CA ILE A 144 -21.64 34.97 -14.65
C ILE A 144 -22.51 35.18 -15.90
N GLU A 145 -22.90 34.11 -16.57
CA GLU A 145 -23.77 34.16 -17.76
C GLU A 145 -25.11 34.83 -17.45
N ARG A 146 -25.71 34.51 -16.30
CA ARG A 146 -26.96 35.12 -15.87
C ARG A 146 -26.81 36.61 -15.57
N GLN A 147 -25.73 37.03 -14.93
CA GLN A 147 -25.43 38.46 -14.71
C GLN A 147 -25.17 39.21 -16.03
N GLY A 148 -24.49 38.56 -16.98
CA GLY A 148 -24.26 39.10 -18.32
C GLY A 148 -25.57 39.30 -19.08
N THR A 149 -26.46 38.31 -19.05
CA THR A 149 -27.78 38.35 -19.70
C THR A 149 -28.65 39.47 -19.11
N PHE A 150 -28.72 39.57 -17.79
CA PHE A 150 -29.42 40.66 -17.11
C PHE A 150 -28.87 42.04 -17.50
N SER A 151 -27.54 42.17 -17.55
CA SER A 151 -26.88 43.41 -17.96
C SER A 151 -27.17 43.76 -19.43
N ALA A 152 -27.25 42.76 -20.30
CA ALA A 152 -27.62 42.93 -21.70
C ALA A 152 -29.08 43.40 -21.84
N LEU A 153 -30.00 42.81 -21.07
CA LEU A 153 -31.41 43.23 -21.04
C LEU A 153 -31.56 44.68 -20.59
N ILE A 154 -30.83 45.09 -19.54
CA ILE A 154 -30.82 46.51 -19.11
C ILE A 154 -30.32 47.42 -20.22
N LYS A 155 -29.21 47.07 -20.89
CA LYS A 155 -28.63 47.87 -21.97
C LYS A 155 -29.53 47.96 -23.20
N SER A 156 -30.33 46.94 -23.48
CA SER A 156 -31.27 46.91 -24.61
C SER A 156 -32.47 47.85 -24.44
N GLY A 157 -32.70 48.38 -23.24
CA GLY A 157 -33.84 49.26 -22.93
C GLY A 157 -35.10 48.51 -22.48
N ASP A 158 -35.14 47.18 -22.54
CA ASP A 158 -36.25 46.36 -22.05
C ASP A 158 -36.16 46.12 -20.53
N GLN A 159 -36.45 47.18 -19.76
CA GLN A 159 -36.36 47.17 -18.31
C GLN A 159 -37.35 46.20 -17.65
N VAL A 160 -38.54 46.03 -18.24
CA VAL A 160 -39.58 45.13 -17.72
C VAL A 160 -39.12 43.67 -17.83
N ARG A 161 -38.61 43.27 -19.00
CA ARG A 161 -38.05 41.91 -19.19
C ARG A 161 -36.81 41.69 -18.32
N ALA A 162 -35.95 42.70 -18.14
CA ALA A 162 -34.82 42.63 -17.23
C ALA A 162 -35.25 42.37 -15.77
N VAL A 163 -36.29 43.07 -15.29
CA VAL A 163 -36.84 42.86 -13.93
C VAL A 163 -37.44 41.47 -13.79
N ILE A 164 -38.27 41.04 -14.75
CA ILE A 164 -38.90 39.71 -14.77
C ILE A 164 -37.80 38.62 -14.70
N PHE A 165 -36.80 38.70 -15.57
CA PHE A 165 -35.65 37.80 -15.58
C PHE A 165 -34.85 37.81 -14.27
N GLY A 166 -34.56 39.01 -13.74
CA GLY A 166 -33.79 39.19 -12.52
C GLY A 166 -34.48 38.63 -11.28
N LEU A 167 -35.81 38.66 -11.25
CA LEU A 167 -36.66 38.03 -10.23
C LEU A 167 -36.77 36.51 -10.39
N GLY A 168 -36.21 35.95 -11.45
CA GLY A 168 -36.29 34.50 -11.73
C GLY A 168 -37.58 34.09 -12.42
N LEU A 169 -38.24 35.00 -13.12
CA LEU A 169 -39.47 34.76 -13.87
C LEU A 169 -39.19 34.92 -15.38
N GLY A 170 -40.05 34.34 -16.21
CA GLY A 170 -40.03 34.52 -17.67
C GLY A 170 -39.17 33.51 -18.44
N PRO A 171 -39.36 33.44 -19.77
CA PRO A 171 -38.84 32.36 -20.61
C PRO A 171 -37.31 32.32 -20.69
N ASP A 172 -36.66 33.48 -20.61
CA ASP A 172 -35.19 33.53 -20.60
C ASP A 172 -34.62 32.88 -19.33
N ASN A 173 -35.32 32.95 -18.20
CA ASN A 173 -34.89 32.38 -16.94
C ASN A 173 -35.11 30.86 -16.87
N ASP A 174 -36.10 30.32 -17.58
CA ASP A 174 -36.39 28.87 -17.62
C ASP A 174 -35.16 28.06 -18.07
N THR A 175 -34.40 28.59 -19.04
CA THR A 175 -33.17 27.94 -19.51
C THR A 175 -32.08 27.86 -18.43
N PHE A 176 -31.96 28.91 -17.61
CA PHE A 176 -31.04 28.93 -16.47
C PHE A 176 -31.54 28.06 -15.32
N ASP A 177 -32.86 27.96 -15.13
CA ASP A 177 -33.45 27.14 -14.07
C ASP A 177 -33.31 25.64 -14.35
N VAL A 178 -33.52 25.21 -15.61
CA VAL A 178 -33.24 23.82 -16.02
C VAL A 178 -31.76 23.47 -15.81
N ARG A 179 -30.85 24.37 -16.20
CA ARG A 179 -29.40 24.17 -16.00
C ARG A 179 -29.02 24.17 -14.52
N ALA A 180 -29.62 25.04 -13.71
CA ALA A 180 -29.41 25.08 -12.26
C ALA A 180 -29.85 23.77 -11.60
N ARG A 181 -31.05 23.28 -11.93
CA ARG A 181 -31.57 22.00 -11.41
C ARG A 181 -30.70 20.82 -11.82
N ALA A 182 -30.21 20.79 -13.07
CA ALA A 182 -29.28 19.77 -13.54
C ALA A 182 -27.95 19.76 -12.74
N LEU A 183 -27.52 20.92 -12.24
CA LEU A 183 -26.34 21.07 -11.37
C LEU A 183 -26.65 20.85 -9.87
N GLY A 184 -27.91 20.58 -9.51
CA GLY A 184 -28.36 20.41 -8.13
C GLY A 184 -28.43 21.72 -7.34
N THR A 185 -28.61 22.85 -8.03
CA THR A 185 -28.76 24.17 -7.41
C THR A 185 -30.05 24.85 -7.89
N THR A 186 -30.41 25.97 -7.27
CA THR A 186 -31.57 26.78 -7.66
C THR A 186 -31.13 28.16 -8.08
N VAL A 187 -31.87 28.76 -9.01
CA VAL A 187 -31.61 30.14 -9.45
C VAL A 187 -32.06 31.09 -8.34
N GLN A 188 -31.12 31.89 -7.83
CA GLN A 188 -31.42 32.94 -6.84
C GLN A 188 -31.73 34.27 -7.54
N GLU A 189 -32.52 35.15 -6.94
CA GLU A 189 -32.76 36.50 -7.45
C GLU A 189 -31.45 37.30 -7.65
N LEU A 190 -31.36 38.09 -8.73
CA LEU A 190 -30.18 38.95 -8.93
C LEU A 190 -30.26 40.18 -8.02
N ARG A 191 -29.10 40.55 -7.42
CA ARG A 191 -28.97 41.63 -6.42
C ARG A 191 -29.43 43.02 -6.91
N GLY A 192 -29.63 43.23 -8.23
CA GLY A 192 -30.14 44.46 -8.83
C GLY A 192 -31.61 44.44 -9.28
N ALA A 193 -32.28 43.27 -9.28
CA ALA A 193 -33.62 43.13 -9.82
C ALA A 193 -34.69 43.84 -8.97
N ARG A 194 -34.54 43.81 -7.64
CA ARG A 194 -35.45 44.50 -6.71
C ARG A 194 -35.36 46.03 -6.79
N GLY A 195 -34.16 46.57 -7.05
CA GLY A 195 -33.96 48.01 -7.22
C GLY A 195 -34.65 48.55 -8.48
N LEU A 196 -34.61 47.78 -9.57
CA LEU A 196 -35.30 48.13 -10.81
C LEU A 196 -36.82 48.02 -10.69
N LYS A 197 -37.37 47.13 -9.85
CA LYS A 197 -38.82 47.05 -9.64
C LYS A 197 -39.42 48.39 -9.20
N GLY A 198 -38.74 49.11 -8.31
CA GLY A 198 -39.15 50.45 -7.87
C GLY A 198 -39.11 51.48 -8.99
N THR A 199 -38.02 51.55 -9.75
CA THR A 199 -37.87 52.53 -10.85
C THR A 199 -38.80 52.23 -12.02
N THR A 200 -39.10 50.95 -12.28
CA THR A 200 -40.04 50.55 -13.33
C THR A 200 -41.47 50.81 -12.92
N GLN A 201 -41.86 50.58 -11.65
CA GLN A 201 -43.16 51.01 -11.14
C GLN A 201 -43.33 52.53 -11.20
N GLU A 202 -42.30 53.30 -10.86
CA GLU A 202 -42.33 54.75 -11.01
C GLU A 202 -42.43 55.20 -12.48
N ALA A 203 -41.70 54.55 -13.40
CA ALA A 203 -41.78 54.84 -14.83
C ALA A 203 -43.15 54.48 -15.43
N ILE A 204 -43.71 53.32 -15.06
CA ILE A 204 -45.05 52.86 -15.46
C ILE A 204 -46.12 53.81 -14.90
N ASN A 205 -46.03 54.18 -13.63
CA ASN A 205 -46.96 55.14 -12.99
C ASN A 205 -46.90 56.52 -13.64
N ARG A 206 -45.72 56.97 -14.08
CA ARG A 206 -45.52 58.25 -14.77
C ARG A 206 -46.13 58.24 -16.18
N ILE A 207 -46.10 57.11 -16.88
CA ILE A 207 -46.70 56.95 -18.22
C ILE A 207 -48.21 56.76 -18.15
N LEU A 208 -48.71 56.00 -17.17
CA LEU A 208 -50.13 55.70 -17.01
C LEU A 208 -50.92 56.79 -16.25
N GLY A 209 -50.24 57.79 -15.67
CA GLY A 209 -50.89 58.88 -14.91
C GLY A 209 -51.68 58.43 -13.68
N ARG A 210 -51.52 57.16 -13.27
CA ARG A 210 -52.22 56.54 -12.14
C ARG A 210 -51.30 55.56 -11.42
N ARG A 211 -51.44 55.47 -10.09
CA ARG A 211 -50.75 54.47 -9.29
C ARG A 211 -51.27 53.08 -9.64
N VAL A 212 -50.41 52.24 -10.19
CA VAL A 212 -50.62 50.80 -10.30
C VAL A 212 -49.93 50.18 -9.08
N GLY A 213 -50.73 49.79 -8.09
CA GLY A 213 -50.30 49.09 -6.88
C GLY A 213 -50.17 47.60 -7.13
#